data_AF-A0A1Y1MWZ6-F1
#
_entry.id   AF-A0A1Y1MWZ6-F1
#
_cell.length_a   1.000
_cell.length_b   1.000
_cell.length_c   1.000
_cell.angle_alpha   90.00
_cell.angle_beta   90.00
_cell.angle_gamma   90.00
#
_symmetry.space_group_name_H-M   'P 1'
#
loop_
_entity.id
_entity.type
_entity.pdbx_description
1 polymer ?
#
loop_
_entity_poly.entity_id
_entity_poly.type
_entity_poly.pdbx_seq_one_letter_code
_entity_poly.pdbx_strand_id
1 'polypeptide(L)'
;NFLSRKKTLRACNVCGDDHEIGILCPTCYKKVIEETRAMQDAIQNELGLKVVENEVVVLYNGEKNSTPSEYFEGKRIVEIDKPRPAWFSKNLLQSTTQQPATSTNIKPSDLG
;
A
#
# COMPACT_ATOMS: atom_id res chain seq x y z
N ASN A 1 -5.38 -37.71 -24.50
CA ASN A 1 -5.30 -36.61 -23.52
C ASN A 1 -6.51 -35.70 -23.66
N PHE A 2 -7.51 -35.83 -22.80
CA PHE A 2 -8.68 -34.95 -22.79
C PHE A 2 -8.49 -33.87 -21.71
N LEU A 3 -8.69 -32.60 -22.07
CA LEU A 3 -8.68 -31.48 -21.14
C LEU A 3 -10.09 -31.30 -20.55
N SER A 4 -10.18 -31.09 -19.24
CA SER A 4 -11.44 -30.82 -18.53
C SER A 4 -11.68 -29.32 -18.33
N ARG A 5 -12.95 -28.88 -18.43
CA ARG A 5 -13.33 -27.48 -18.21
C ARG A 5 -13.06 -27.05 -16.77
N LYS A 6 -12.37 -25.92 -16.62
CA LYS A 6 -12.14 -25.26 -15.32
C LYS A 6 -13.38 -24.50 -14.86
N LYS A 7 -13.90 -24.80 -13.66
CA LYS A 7 -15.13 -24.20 -13.09
C LYS A 7 -14.86 -23.12 -12.02
N THR A 8 -13.58 -22.91 -11.69
CA THR A 8 -13.10 -22.03 -10.61
C THR A 8 -12.79 -20.59 -11.06
N LEU A 9 -12.99 -20.28 -12.34
CA LEU A 9 -12.78 -18.92 -12.87
C LEU A 9 -13.93 -17.99 -12.45
N ARG A 10 -13.58 -16.77 -12.05
CA ARG A 10 -14.49 -15.69 -11.66
C ARG A 10 -13.95 -14.35 -12.16
N ALA A 11 -14.84 -13.41 -12.46
CA ALA A 11 -14.46 -12.04 -12.79
C ALA A 11 -14.00 -11.30 -11.52
N CYS A 12 -12.88 -10.59 -11.61
CA CYS A 12 -12.36 -9.77 -10.54
C CYS A 12 -13.29 -8.58 -10.27
N ASN A 13 -13.64 -8.33 -9.02
CA ASN A 13 -14.48 -7.21 -8.61
C ASN A 13 -13.79 -5.83 -8.73
N VAL A 14 -12.48 -5.78 -8.98
CA VAL A 14 -11.72 -4.53 -9.13
C VAL A 14 -11.54 -4.15 -10.60
N CYS A 15 -11.10 -5.08 -11.45
CA CYS A 15 -10.79 -4.78 -12.85
C CYS A 15 -11.63 -5.53 -13.89
N GLY A 16 -12.45 -6.50 -13.48
CA GLY A 16 -13.31 -7.29 -14.38
C GLY A 16 -12.63 -8.51 -15.04
N ASP A 17 -11.30 -8.61 -15.00
CA ASP A 17 -10.58 -9.75 -15.59
C ASP A 17 -10.86 -11.06 -14.86
N ASP A 18 -10.80 -12.18 -15.59
CA ASP A 18 -10.94 -13.52 -15.00
C ASP A 18 -9.74 -13.87 -14.10
N HIS A 19 -10.03 -14.42 -12.93
CA HIS A 19 -9.05 -15.01 -12.03
C HIS A 19 -9.60 -16.29 -11.39
N GLU A 20 -8.73 -17.08 -10.78
CA GLU A 20 -9.13 -18.28 -10.06
C GLU A 20 -9.49 -17.97 -8.60
N ILE A 21 -10.55 -18.62 -8.11
CA ILE A 21 -10.94 -18.54 -6.69
C ILE A 21 -9.77 -18.99 -5.80
N GLY A 22 -9.48 -18.20 -4.76
CA GLY A 22 -8.36 -18.43 -3.85
C GLY A 22 -7.02 -17.92 -4.36
N ILE A 23 -6.97 -17.35 -5.58
CA ILE A 23 -5.78 -16.73 -6.17
C ILE A 23 -6.06 -15.25 -6.40
N LEU A 24 -5.07 -14.40 -6.08
CA LEU A 24 -5.15 -12.97 -6.39
C LEU A 24 -5.33 -12.74 -7.89
N CYS A 25 -6.10 -11.73 -8.26
CA CYS A 25 -6.23 -11.34 -9.67
C CYS A 25 -4.85 -10.97 -10.24
N PRO A 26 -4.36 -11.67 -11.28
CA PRO A 26 -3.02 -11.44 -11.81
C PRO A 26 -2.82 -10.00 -12.33
N THR A 27 -3.84 -9.42 -12.95
CA THR A 27 -3.79 -8.04 -13.48
C THR A 27 -3.67 -7.01 -12.35
N CYS A 28 -4.49 -7.11 -11.31
CA CYS A 28 -4.40 -6.24 -10.14
C CYS A 28 -3.06 -6.43 -9.40
N TYR A 29 -2.64 -7.68 -9.22
CA TYR A 29 -1.39 -7.98 -8.54
C TYR A 29 -0.17 -7.44 -9.31
N LYS A 30 -0.20 -7.48 -10.64
CA LYS A 30 0.83 -6.87 -11.48
C LYS A 30 0.96 -5.36 -11.24
N LYS A 31 -0.15 -4.63 -11.09
CA LYS A 31 -0.13 -3.19 -10.74
C LYS A 31 0.54 -2.94 -9.38
N VAL A 32 0.27 -3.80 -8.39
CA VAL A 32 0.92 -3.73 -7.07
C VAL A 32 2.43 -3.97 -7.19
N ILE A 33 2.84 -4.97 -7.98
CA ILE A 33 4.26 -5.27 -8.23
C ILE A 33 4.96 -4.07 -8.88
N GLU A 34 4.35 -3.49 -9.92
CA GLU A 34 4.92 -2.34 -10.64
C GLU A 34 5.09 -1.13 -9.72
N GLU A 35 4.09 -0.83 -8.88
CA GLU A 35 4.17 0.27 -7.92
C GLU A 35 5.24 0.00 -6.85
N THR A 36 5.29 -1.22 -6.33
CA THR A 36 6.27 -1.62 -5.31
C THR A 36 7.70 -1.59 -5.87
N ARG A 37 7.89 -1.99 -7.14
CA ARG A 37 9.19 -1.87 -7.82
C ARG A 37 9.65 -0.43 -7.94
N ALA A 38 8.76 0.47 -8.33
CA ALA A 38 9.09 1.91 -8.38
C ALA A 38 9.54 2.45 -7.01
N MET A 39 8.90 1.99 -5.92
CA MET A 39 9.34 2.32 -4.56
C MET A 39 10.72 1.75 -4.24
N GLN A 40 10.95 0.46 -4.55
CA GLN A 40 12.24 -0.20 -4.31
C GLN A 40 13.38 0.46 -5.10
N ASP A 41 13.14 0.83 -6.36
CA ASP A 41 14.11 1.52 -7.20
C ASP A 41 14.45 2.90 -6.62
N ALA A 42 13.44 3.66 -6.16
CA ALA A 42 13.67 4.95 -5.49
C ALA A 42 14.50 4.79 -4.20
N ILE A 43 14.17 3.80 -3.38
CA ILE A 43 14.91 3.48 -2.15
C ILE A 43 16.36 3.11 -2.49
N GLN A 44 16.57 2.26 -3.49
CA GLN A 44 17.89 1.80 -3.90
C GLN A 44 18.74 2.93 -4.46
N ASN A 45 18.14 3.85 -5.22
CA ASN A 45 18.82 5.02 -5.77
C ASN A 45 19.23 6.02 -4.67
N GLU A 46 18.37 6.24 -3.68
CA GLU A 46 18.62 7.20 -2.60
C GLU A 46 19.61 6.65 -1.55
N LEU A 47 19.47 5.39 -1.15
CA LEU A 47 20.23 4.81 -0.05
C LEU A 47 21.49 4.06 -0.53
N GLY A 48 21.51 3.61 -1.79
CA GLY A 48 22.61 2.84 -2.36
C GLY A 48 22.85 1.53 -1.60
N LEU A 49 24.11 1.25 -1.29
CA LEU A 49 24.53 0.06 -0.53
C LEU A 49 24.62 0.31 0.99
N LYS A 50 24.16 1.46 1.47
CA LYS A 50 24.25 1.80 2.90
C LYS A 50 23.21 1.00 3.67
N VAL A 51 23.65 0.32 4.72
CA VAL A 51 22.75 -0.30 5.69
C VAL A 51 21.95 0.81 6.37
N VAL A 52 20.63 0.65 6.42
CA VAL A 52 19.73 1.61 7.06
C VAL A 52 19.13 0.95 8.29
N GLU A 53 19.51 1.44 9.46
CA GLU A 53 19.01 0.97 10.77
C GLU A 53 17.68 1.64 11.15
N ASN A 54 17.30 2.68 10.41
CA ASN A 54 16.11 3.49 10.65
C ASN A 54 14.96 3.10 9.72
N GLU A 55 13.72 3.37 10.12
CA GLU A 55 12.56 3.18 9.27
C GLU A 55 12.64 4.05 8.01
N VAL A 56 12.31 3.47 6.85
CA VAL A 56 12.26 4.17 5.57
C VAL A 56 10.81 4.54 5.25
N VAL A 57 10.56 5.83 5.04
CA VAL A 57 9.25 6.37 4.65
C VAL A 57 9.31 6.82 3.21
N VAL A 58 8.43 6.26 2.39
CA VAL A 58 8.29 6.63 0.97
C VAL A 58 7.19 7.68 0.82
N LEU A 59 7.55 8.85 0.30
CA LEU A 59 6.64 9.95 0.03
C LEU A 59 6.45 10.14 -1.47
N TYR A 60 5.19 10.34 -1.87
CA TYR A 60 4.84 10.73 -3.24
C TYR A 60 4.73 12.25 -3.36
N ASN A 61 4.68 12.75 -4.59
CA ASN A 61 4.52 14.18 -4.86
C ASN A 61 3.31 14.77 -4.14
N GLY A 62 3.54 15.86 -3.40
CA GLY A 62 2.52 16.57 -2.64
C GLY A 62 2.23 16.00 -1.24
N GLU A 63 2.88 14.91 -0.81
CA GLU A 63 2.59 14.29 0.50
C GLU A 63 3.35 14.91 1.67
N LYS A 64 4.51 15.52 1.42
CA LYS A 64 5.41 16.07 2.44
C LYS A 64 4.73 17.07 3.38
N ASN A 65 3.86 17.91 2.83
CA ASN A 65 3.18 18.97 3.59
C ASN A 65 1.97 18.45 4.40
N SER A 66 1.54 17.21 4.18
CA SER A 66 0.35 16.63 4.82
C SER A 66 0.64 15.91 6.13
N THR A 67 1.92 15.71 6.46
CA THR A 67 2.34 14.94 7.63
C THR A 67 3.15 15.83 8.58
N PRO A 68 2.86 15.83 9.90
CA PRO A 68 3.63 16.62 10.88
C PRO A 68 5.12 16.27 10.86
N SER A 69 5.99 17.25 11.10
CA SER A 69 7.45 17.08 11.09
C SER A 69 7.94 16.02 12.07
N GLU A 70 7.25 15.88 13.20
CA GLU A 70 7.55 14.93 14.27
C GLU A 70 7.45 13.48 13.79
N TYR A 71 6.58 13.19 12.81
CA TYR A 71 6.44 11.84 12.25
C TYR A 71 7.69 11.37 11.52
N PHE A 72 8.44 12.31 10.95
CA PHE A 72 9.65 12.03 10.19
C PHE A 72 10.91 11.96 11.06
N GLU A 73 10.81 12.30 12.33
CA GLU A 73 11.95 12.30 13.23
C GLU A 73 12.54 10.89 13.37
N GLY A 74 13.85 10.77 13.12
CA GLY A 74 14.55 9.48 13.12
C GLY A 74 14.29 8.58 11.91
N LYS A 75 13.41 8.96 10.97
CA LYS A 75 13.10 8.17 9.76
C LYS A 75 13.88 8.65 8.53
N ARG A 76 14.12 7.75 7.58
CA ARG A 76 14.69 8.08 6.26
C ARG A 76 13.58 8.34 5.25
N ILE A 77 13.52 9.56 4.73
CA ILE A 77 12.54 9.91 3.71
C ILE A 77 13.11 9.59 2.33
N VAL A 78 12.35 8.88 1.51
CA VAL A 78 12.62 8.65 0.08
C VAL A 78 11.45 9.22 -0.71
N GLU A 79 11.73 10.11 -1.65
CA GLU A 79 10.71 10.77 -2.47
C GLU A 79 10.57 10.08 -3.84
N ILE A 80 9.33 9.91 -4.32
CA ILE A 80 9.02 9.41 -5.65
C ILE A 80 8.36 10.53 -6.45
N ASP A 81 8.94 10.84 -7.62
CA ASP A 81 8.47 11.89 -8.52
C ASP A 81 7.23 11.48 -9.34
N LYS A 82 6.17 11.06 -8.65
CA LYS A 82 4.82 10.87 -9.20
C LYS A 82 3.78 11.00 -8.09
N PRO A 83 2.51 11.32 -8.42
CA PRO A 83 1.43 11.28 -7.43
C PRO A 83 1.14 9.84 -6.98
N ARG A 84 0.70 9.68 -5.73
CA ARG A 84 0.28 8.38 -5.20
C ARG A 84 -0.94 7.87 -5.98
N PRO A 85 -0.92 6.62 -6.49
CA PRO A 85 -2.10 6.05 -7.12
C PRO A 85 -3.28 5.99 -6.14
N ALA A 86 -4.48 6.35 -6.58
CA ALA A 86 -5.67 6.38 -5.71
C ALA A 86 -6.02 5.02 -5.09
N TRP A 87 -5.66 3.91 -5.74
CA TRP A 87 -5.85 2.54 -5.25
C TRP A 87 -4.78 2.13 -4.21
N PHE A 88 -3.71 2.89 -4.08
CA PHE A 88 -2.57 2.59 -3.20
C PHE A 88 -2.65 3.46 -1.96
N SER A 89 -3.15 2.91 -0.85
CA SER A 89 -3.38 3.68 0.38
C SER A 89 -2.09 4.23 0.99
N LYS A 90 -2.18 5.38 1.67
CA LYS A 90 -1.09 5.93 2.51
C LYS A 90 -0.87 5.10 3.78
N ASN A 91 -1.88 4.35 4.21
CA ASN A 91 -1.93 3.69 5.51
C ASN A 91 -1.44 2.23 5.45
N LEU A 92 -0.81 1.79 4.37
CA LEU A 92 -0.40 0.39 4.19
C LEU A 92 0.57 -0.11 5.26
N LEU A 93 1.32 0.80 5.89
CA LEU A 93 2.27 0.51 6.97
C LEU A 93 1.74 0.92 8.35
N GLN A 94 0.55 1.53 8.43
CA GLN A 94 -0.04 1.86 9.72
C GLN A 94 -0.48 0.57 10.41
N SER A 95 -0.05 0.38 11.65
CA SER A 95 -0.55 -0.72 12.47
C SER A 95 -2.07 -0.58 12.64
N THR A 96 -2.80 -1.65 12.34
CA THR A 96 -4.27 -1.68 12.53
C THR A 96 -4.67 -1.83 13.99
N THR A 97 -3.71 -2.02 14.91
CA THR A 97 -3.99 -2.06 16.35
C THR A 97 -4.33 -0.66 16.83
N GLN A 98 -5.63 -0.35 16.87
CA GLN A 98 -6.13 0.77 17.64
C GLN A 98 -5.80 0.52 19.11
N GLN A 99 -5.20 1.50 19.78
CA GLN A 99 -5.18 1.50 21.25
C GLN A 99 -6.62 1.41 21.73
N PRO A 100 -6.93 0.57 22.75
CA PRO A 100 -8.28 0.48 23.29
C PRO A 100 -8.76 1.89 23.67
N ALA A 101 -9.97 2.24 23.25
CA ALA A 101 -10.56 3.53 23.61
C ALA A 101 -10.58 3.65 25.13
N THR A 102 -10.00 4.73 25.66
CA THR A 102 -10.01 5.05 27.10
C THR A 102 -11.35 5.61 27.57
N SER A 103 -12.30 5.85 26.65
CA SER A 103 -13.63 6.37 26.95
C SER A 103 -14.73 5.41 26.53
N THR A 104 -15.73 5.26 27.39
CA THR A 104 -16.93 4.43 27.19
C THR A 104 -18.07 5.14 26.48
N ASN A 105 -17.87 6.37 26.00
CA ASN A 105 -18.94 7.19 25.41
C ASN A 105 -18.67 7.46 23.93
N ILE A 106 -19.42 6.78 23.06
CA ILE A 106 -19.41 7.02 21.61
C ILE A 106 -20.68 7.79 21.27
N LYS A 107 -20.55 9.00 20.73
CA LYS A 107 -21.70 9.80 20.29
C LYS A 107 -22.22 9.23 18.95
N PRO A 108 -23.53 8.99 18.77
CA PRO A 108 -24.09 8.34 17.57
C PRO A 108 -23.91 9.07 16.23
N SER A 109 -23.27 10.24 16.20
CA SER A 109 -23.24 11.13 15.03
C SER A 109 -22.17 10.78 13.99
N ASP A 110 -21.24 9.89 14.30
CA ASP A 110 -20.08 9.58 13.43
C ASP A 110 -20.15 8.16 12.80
N LEU A 111 -21.36 7.60 12.67
CA LEU A 111 -21.61 6.39 11.88
C LEU A 111 -22.24 6.80 10.54
N GLY A 112 -21.39 7.25 9.60
CA GLY A 112 -21.75 7.57 8.22
C GLY A 112 -20.70 7.06 7.26
#